data_AF-A0AAW7D5C2-F1
#
_entry.id   AF-A0AAW7D5C2-F1
#
_cell.length_a   1.000
_cell.length_b   1.000
_cell.length_c   1.000
_cell.angle_alpha   90.00
_cell.angle_beta   90.00
_cell.angle_gamma   90.00
#
_symmetry.space_group_name_H-M   'P 1'
#
loop_
_entity.id
_entity.type
_entity.pdbx_description
1 polymer ?
#
loop_
_entity_poly.entity_id
_entity_poly.type
_entity_poly.pdbx_seq_one_letter_code
_entity_poly.pdbx_strand_id
1 'polypeptide(L)'
;LDLANVVKTHETLTAVDLDAAAGSLTYVDERGDSKVLDLANVVKTHETLTTVSGNFVEGTLTYSDEEGVSTDLDIRELVGNGDLTVSEGIEFYAATDGVGKLLTNASVRVANGGITMPKLASQAVSASKMNADTALAGMVPTATGENGQVEYKAVPRFFYMPSVIFTTTTLATGLKRDLYQDYVNQFTGGAAGAANSTYFISHGAAGGSMPYSGGLIKNPGAASPDIVTYDKNQMDYYITYYDTSVLANVQIDDDGILTYDIIGSATVTTYMNIVFVIK
;
A
#
# COMPACT_ATOMS: atom_id res chain seq x y z
N LEU A 1 91.14 76.89 8.00
CA LEU A 1 90.06 75.88 8.00
C LEU A 1 88.75 76.66 7.98
N ASP A 2 87.96 76.53 6.93
CA ASP A 2 86.65 77.19 6.85
C ASP A 2 85.63 76.38 7.65
N LEU A 3 85.49 76.74 8.93
CA LEU A 3 84.59 76.04 9.84
C LEU A 3 83.12 76.11 9.38
N ALA A 4 82.73 77.12 8.60
CA ALA A 4 81.35 77.25 8.11
C ALA A 4 81.00 76.14 7.12
N ASN A 5 81.94 75.74 6.27
CA ASN A 5 81.76 74.59 5.38
C ASN A 5 81.79 73.26 6.13
N VAL A 6 82.64 73.12 7.16
CA VAL A 6 82.72 71.90 7.97
C VAL A 6 81.44 71.68 8.80
N VAL A 7 80.86 72.75 9.34
CA VAL A 7 79.58 72.71 10.07
C VAL A 7 78.47 72.25 9.13
N LYS A 8 78.33 72.84 7.94
CA LYS A 8 77.37 72.39 6.91
C LYS A 8 77.48 70.90 6.55
N THR A 9 78.70 70.34 6.54
CA THR A 9 78.89 68.91 6.28
C THR A 9 78.52 67.97 7.44
N HIS A 10 78.18 68.51 8.61
CA HIS A 10 77.82 67.74 9.82
C HIS A 10 76.49 68.19 10.46
N GLU A 11 75.63 68.94 9.76
CA GLU A 11 74.34 69.36 10.30
C GLU A 11 73.36 68.19 10.35
N THR A 12 72.67 68.06 11.48
CA THR A 12 71.60 67.08 11.70
C THR A 12 70.25 67.79 11.61
N LEU A 13 69.24 67.06 11.13
CA LEU A 13 67.85 67.52 10.97
C LEU A 13 67.36 68.36 12.17
N THR A 14 66.83 69.55 11.90
CA THR A 14 66.60 70.57 12.94
C THR A 14 65.24 70.46 13.60
N ALA A 15 64.17 70.06 12.89
CA ALA A 15 62.86 69.81 13.49
C ALA A 15 62.01 68.86 12.64
N VAL A 16 61.20 68.03 13.30
CA VAL A 16 60.19 67.17 12.69
C VAL A 16 58.89 67.34 13.48
N ASP A 17 57.80 67.59 12.77
CA ASP A 17 56.45 67.76 13.32
C ASP A 17 55.46 66.84 12.60
N LEU A 18 54.58 66.20 13.37
CA LEU A 18 53.54 65.32 12.85
C LEU A 18 52.17 65.92 13.13
N ASP A 19 51.47 66.32 12.06
CA ASP A 19 50.06 66.66 12.14
C ASP A 19 49.24 65.38 11.92
N ALA A 20 48.89 64.71 13.01
CA ALA A 20 48.10 63.47 12.96
C ALA A 20 46.67 63.69 12.46
N ALA A 21 46.11 64.89 12.61
CA ALA A 21 44.75 65.20 12.16
C ALA A 21 44.71 65.46 10.65
N ALA A 22 45.71 66.16 10.12
CA ALA A 22 45.90 66.34 8.68
C ALA A 22 46.53 65.12 8.00
N GLY A 23 47.16 64.22 8.76
CA GLY A 23 47.86 63.04 8.23
C GLY A 23 49.13 63.40 7.46
N SER A 24 49.89 64.38 7.94
CA SER A 24 51.11 64.84 7.26
C SER A 24 52.28 64.98 8.21
N LEU A 25 53.47 64.63 7.75
CA LEU A 25 54.73 64.87 8.44
C LEU A 25 55.41 66.08 7.81
N THR A 26 55.70 67.10 8.60
CA THR A 26 56.48 68.25 8.13
C THR A 26 57.85 68.22 8.79
N TYR A 27 58.91 68.31 8.00
CA TYR A 27 60.25 68.54 8.55
C TYR A 27 60.84 69.83 8.02
N VAL A 28 61.65 70.49 8.84
CA VAL A 28 62.39 71.69 8.46
C VAL A 28 63.83 71.29 8.22
N ASP A 29 64.33 71.55 7.01
CA ASP A 29 65.71 71.23 6.64
C ASP A 29 66.74 72.18 7.28
N GLU A 30 68.02 71.94 7.02
CA GLU A 30 69.12 72.73 7.58
C GLU A 30 69.15 74.20 7.09
N ARG A 31 68.34 74.53 6.09
CA ARG A 31 68.23 75.87 5.49
C ARG A 31 66.99 76.60 5.99
N GLY A 32 66.17 75.95 6.82
CA GLY A 32 64.92 76.48 7.33
C GLY A 32 63.72 76.25 6.41
N ASP A 33 63.87 75.46 5.34
CA ASP A 33 62.78 75.17 4.42
C ASP A 33 61.93 74.01 4.92
N SER A 34 60.61 74.22 5.03
CA SER A 34 59.66 73.17 5.38
C SER A 34 59.35 72.25 4.20
N LYS A 35 59.40 70.94 4.44
CA LYS A 35 58.96 69.90 3.52
C LYS A 35 57.81 69.14 4.13
N VAL A 36 56.69 69.10 3.44
CA VAL A 36 55.49 68.35 3.85
C VAL A 36 55.46 67.02 3.11
N LEU A 37 55.38 65.94 3.86
CA LEU A 37 55.12 64.60 3.35
C LEU A 37 53.70 64.20 3.74
N ASP A 38 52.86 63.97 2.72
CA ASP A 38 51.48 63.53 2.89
C ASP A 38 51.45 62.05 3.26
N LEU A 39 51.30 61.77 4.56
CA LEU A 39 51.23 60.42 5.07
C LEU A 39 49.84 59.80 4.85
N ALA A 40 48.78 60.59 4.74
CA ALA A 40 47.43 60.07 4.50
C ALA A 40 47.34 59.40 3.11
N ASN A 41 47.93 60.00 2.09
CA ASN A 41 48.02 59.38 0.77
C ASN A 41 48.99 58.18 0.76
N VAL A 42 50.11 58.25 1.48
CA VAL A 42 51.02 57.09 1.61
C VAL A 42 50.32 55.92 2.31
N VAL A 43 49.55 56.17 3.38
CA VAL A 43 48.80 55.13 4.08
C VAL A 43 47.71 54.56 3.17
N LYS A 44 46.88 55.40 2.53
CA LYS A 44 45.84 54.92 1.60
C LYS A 44 46.38 54.12 0.41
N THR A 45 47.56 54.46 -0.09
CA THR A 45 48.20 53.70 -1.19
C THR A 45 48.73 52.34 -0.75
N HIS A 46 48.89 52.12 0.55
CA HIS A 46 49.39 50.86 1.13
C HIS A 46 48.36 50.19 2.07
N GLU A 47 47.13 50.72 2.14
CA GLU A 47 46.02 50.08 2.84
C GLU A 47 45.51 48.89 2.01
N THR A 48 45.46 47.74 2.64
CA THR A 48 44.98 46.49 2.04
C THR A 48 43.52 46.27 2.40
N LEU A 49 42.63 46.08 1.42
CA LEU A 49 41.22 45.74 1.66
C LEU A 49 41.01 44.24 1.46
N THR A 50 40.71 43.53 2.55
CA THR A 50 40.29 42.13 2.50
C THR A 50 38.77 42.04 2.60
N THR A 51 38.16 41.12 1.87
CA THR A 51 36.71 40.91 1.93
C THR A 51 36.36 39.44 2.14
N VAL A 52 35.23 39.22 2.80
CA VAL A 52 34.66 37.89 3.03
C VAL A 52 33.20 37.95 2.59
N SER A 53 32.82 37.07 1.66
CA SER A 53 31.45 36.98 1.16
C SER A 53 30.97 35.52 1.15
N GLY A 54 29.67 35.31 1.36
CA GLY A 54 29.08 33.97 1.42
C GLY A 54 28.17 33.68 0.23
N ASN A 55 28.31 32.48 -0.36
CA ASN A 55 27.34 31.91 -1.28
C ASN A 55 26.58 30.78 -0.57
N PHE A 56 25.42 31.10 0.00
CA PHE A 56 24.62 30.14 0.77
C PHE A 56 23.96 29.05 -0.09
N VAL A 57 23.87 29.23 -1.41
CA VAL A 57 23.34 28.22 -2.33
C VAL A 57 24.40 27.17 -2.62
N GLU A 58 25.64 27.60 -2.79
CA GLU A 58 26.77 26.70 -3.06
C GLU A 58 27.47 26.23 -1.78
N GLY A 59 27.18 26.84 -0.63
CA GLY A 59 27.75 26.46 0.66
C GLY A 59 29.21 26.86 0.81
N THR A 60 29.63 27.97 0.19
CA THR A 60 31.01 28.45 0.19
C THR A 60 31.12 29.82 0.85
N LEU A 61 32.27 30.06 1.49
CA LEU A 61 32.71 31.37 1.92
C LEU A 61 33.93 31.76 1.07
N THR A 62 33.83 32.85 0.33
CA THR A 62 34.92 33.35 -0.52
C THR A 62 35.65 34.46 0.23
N TYR A 63 36.92 34.21 0.54
CA TYR A 63 37.87 35.22 1.01
C TYR A 63 38.60 35.81 -0.19
N SER A 64 38.64 37.14 -0.33
CA SER A 64 39.51 37.82 -1.29
C SER A 64 40.58 38.58 -0.54
N ASP A 65 41.84 38.29 -0.86
CA ASP A 65 42.99 39.02 -0.34
C ASP A 65 43.20 40.37 -1.04
N GLU A 66 44.22 41.08 -0.57
CA GLU A 66 44.65 42.37 -1.07
C GLU A 66 45.24 42.35 -2.48
N GLU A 67 45.65 41.18 -2.98
CA GLU A 67 46.12 40.98 -4.35
C GLU A 67 44.93 40.67 -5.30
N GLY A 68 43.71 40.61 -4.77
CA GLY A 68 42.49 40.29 -5.52
C GLY A 68 42.32 38.79 -5.78
N VAL A 69 43.12 37.95 -5.13
CA VAL A 69 43.03 36.50 -5.25
C VAL A 69 41.93 36.00 -4.32
N SER A 70 40.95 35.33 -4.93
CA SER A 70 39.85 34.71 -4.20
C SER A 70 40.19 33.27 -3.82
N THR A 71 39.92 32.93 -2.57
CA THR A 71 40.01 31.57 -2.03
C THR A 71 38.64 31.16 -1.51
N ASP A 72 38.10 30.10 -2.11
CA ASP A 72 36.84 29.51 -1.67
C ASP A 72 37.08 28.48 -0.57
N LEU A 73 36.39 28.68 0.56
CA LEU A 73 36.28 27.71 1.63
C LEU A 73 34.91 27.04 1.55
N ASP A 74 34.88 25.74 1.24
CA ASP A 74 33.65 24.95 1.32
C ASP A 74 33.31 24.73 2.80
N ILE A 75 32.25 25.38 3.28
CA ILE A 75 31.85 25.29 4.69
C ILE A 75 30.96 24.08 4.95
N ARG A 76 30.52 23.35 3.90
CA ARG A 76 29.72 22.11 4.06
C ARG A 76 30.53 21.01 4.73
N GLU A 77 31.83 20.96 4.46
CA GLU A 77 32.76 20.07 5.15
C GLU A 77 32.98 20.48 6.62
N LEU A 78 32.90 21.78 6.93
CA LEU A 78 33.12 22.33 8.27
C LEU A 78 31.93 22.10 9.21
N VAL A 79 30.69 22.20 8.71
CA VAL A 79 29.48 21.97 9.51
C VAL A 79 29.13 20.50 9.67
N GLY A 80 29.77 19.63 8.88
CA GLY A 80 29.36 18.25 8.69
C GLY A 80 28.00 18.19 7.99
N ASN A 81 27.77 17.15 7.18
CA ASN A 81 26.51 17.01 6.46
C ASN A 81 25.28 16.80 7.36
N GLY A 82 25.43 16.78 8.69
CA GLY A 82 24.42 16.46 9.70
C GLY A 82 24.02 14.98 9.68
N ASP A 83 23.52 14.47 10.81
CA ASP A 83 23.04 13.09 10.88
C ASP A 83 21.54 13.01 10.54
N LEU A 84 21.17 12.00 9.75
CA LEU A 84 19.79 11.61 9.51
C LEU A 84 19.40 10.53 10.51
N THR A 85 18.26 10.69 11.19
CA THR A 85 17.72 9.66 12.08
C THR A 85 16.43 9.07 11.51
N VAL A 86 16.22 7.78 11.74
CA VAL A 86 15.00 7.06 11.35
C VAL A 86 14.32 6.49 12.59
N SER A 87 13.00 6.42 12.57
CA SER A 87 12.19 5.90 13.67
C SER A 87 10.96 5.17 13.13
N GLU A 88 10.13 4.62 14.02
CA GLU A 88 8.82 4.09 13.67
C GLU A 88 8.82 3.07 12.52
N GLY A 89 9.71 2.07 12.58
CA GLY A 89 9.73 0.96 11.62
C GLY A 89 10.37 1.30 10.27
N ILE A 90 11.12 2.39 10.20
CA ILE A 90 11.99 2.73 9.09
C ILE A 90 13.44 2.40 9.47
N GLU A 91 14.22 1.86 8.54
CA GLU A 91 15.63 1.53 8.74
C GLU A 91 16.49 1.97 7.55
N PHE A 92 17.78 2.14 7.81
CA PHE A 92 18.77 2.23 6.75
C PHE A 92 19.06 0.85 6.17
N TYR A 93 19.40 0.79 4.88
CA TYR A 93 19.77 -0.46 4.22
C TYR A 93 20.92 -0.24 3.22
N ALA A 94 21.35 -1.30 2.54
CA ALA A 94 22.45 -1.25 1.56
C ALA A 94 23.75 -0.64 2.13
N ALA A 95 24.07 -0.96 3.39
CA ALA A 95 25.25 -0.50 4.12
C ALA A 95 25.37 1.03 4.27
N THR A 96 24.27 1.78 4.12
CA THR A 96 24.22 3.17 4.58
C THR A 96 23.85 3.24 6.06
N ASP A 97 24.31 4.27 6.76
CA ASP A 97 23.84 4.65 8.09
C ASP A 97 23.32 6.09 8.04
N GLY A 98 22.96 6.64 9.21
CA GLY A 98 22.49 8.01 9.32
C GLY A 98 23.59 9.06 9.41
N VAL A 99 24.85 8.65 9.56
CA VAL A 99 25.93 9.58 9.92
C VAL A 99 26.34 10.42 8.72
N GLY A 100 26.29 11.75 8.84
CA GLY A 100 26.63 12.67 7.75
C GLY A 100 25.70 12.56 6.53
N LYS A 101 24.45 12.12 6.72
CA LYS A 101 23.48 11.88 5.64
C LYS A 101 22.41 12.94 5.46
N LEU A 102 22.37 14.02 6.26
CA LEU A 102 21.30 15.01 6.12
C LEU A 102 21.41 15.80 4.79
N LEU A 103 22.61 15.93 4.20
CA LEU A 103 22.85 16.56 2.89
C LEU A 103 23.46 15.60 1.84
N THR A 104 23.44 14.30 2.08
CA THR A 104 23.94 13.29 1.13
C THR A 104 22.95 12.15 0.97
N ASN A 105 23.08 11.36 -0.10
CA ASN A 105 22.17 10.24 -0.33
C ASN A 105 22.27 9.19 0.78
N ALA A 106 21.11 8.76 1.27
CA ALA A 106 20.94 7.64 2.19
C ALA A 106 19.90 6.65 1.65
N SER A 107 20.14 5.36 1.87
CA SER A 107 19.23 4.29 1.47
C SER A 107 18.33 3.96 2.66
N VAL A 108 17.07 4.37 2.58
CA VAL A 108 16.06 4.18 3.62
C VAL A 108 14.95 3.26 3.12
N ARG A 109 14.47 2.34 3.97
CA ARG A 109 13.33 1.45 3.67
C ARG A 109 12.45 1.23 4.89
N VAL A 110 11.32 0.58 4.66
CA VAL A 110 10.53 -0.01 5.74
C VAL A 110 11.27 -1.23 6.29
N ALA A 111 11.49 -1.25 7.60
CA ALA A 111 12.09 -2.38 8.29
C ALA A 111 11.18 -3.60 8.28
N ASN A 112 11.74 -4.79 8.52
CA ASN A 112 10.91 -5.98 8.71
C ASN A 112 9.99 -5.79 9.94
N GLY A 113 8.70 -6.06 9.77
CA GLY A 113 7.69 -5.77 10.79
C GLY A 113 7.44 -4.27 11.04
N GLY A 114 8.01 -3.37 10.21
CA GLY A 114 7.89 -1.92 10.36
C GLY A 114 6.45 -1.41 10.23
N ILE A 115 5.61 -2.12 9.47
CA ILE A 115 4.16 -1.88 9.39
C ILE A 115 3.43 -2.83 10.34
N THR A 116 2.82 -2.26 11.37
CA THR A 116 2.03 -2.96 12.38
C THR A 116 0.55 -2.63 12.23
N MET A 117 -0.35 -3.37 12.90
CA MET A 117 -1.79 -3.11 12.83
C MET A 117 -2.16 -1.66 13.20
N PRO A 118 -1.58 -1.01 14.24
CA PRO A 118 -1.86 0.40 14.52
C PRO A 118 -1.47 1.38 13.40
N LYS A 119 -0.51 0.99 12.53
CA LYS A 119 -0.09 1.78 11.36
C LYS A 119 -0.99 1.58 10.14
N LEU A 120 -1.96 0.66 10.23
CA LEU A 120 -2.95 0.40 9.19
C LEU A 120 -4.30 0.96 9.65
N ALA A 121 -4.84 1.92 8.91
CA ALA A 121 -6.19 2.41 9.16
C ALA A 121 -7.23 1.30 8.98
N SER A 122 -8.39 1.45 9.61
CA SER A 122 -9.54 0.56 9.36
C SER A 122 -9.84 0.52 7.86
N GLN A 123 -10.03 -0.69 7.31
CA GLN A 123 -10.28 -0.94 5.88
C GLN A 123 -9.13 -0.52 4.94
N ALA A 124 -7.92 -0.25 5.44
CA ALA A 124 -6.77 0.08 4.58
C ALA A 124 -6.37 -1.07 3.64
N VAL A 125 -6.59 -2.32 4.06
CA VAL A 125 -6.43 -3.54 3.26
C VAL A 125 -7.82 -4.03 2.86
N SER A 126 -8.24 -3.69 1.64
CA SER A 126 -9.53 -4.11 1.06
C SER A 126 -9.42 -5.46 0.36
N ALA A 127 -10.56 -6.07 0.01
CA ALA A 127 -10.59 -7.33 -0.74
C ALA A 127 -9.81 -7.25 -2.07
N SER A 128 -9.82 -6.09 -2.76
CA SER A 128 -9.02 -5.87 -3.97
C SER A 128 -7.51 -5.93 -3.73
N LYS A 129 -7.06 -5.58 -2.50
CA LYS A 129 -5.68 -5.67 -2.04
C LYS A 129 -5.34 -7.04 -1.44
N MET A 130 -6.35 -7.87 -1.20
CA MET A 130 -6.25 -9.29 -0.81
C MET A 130 -6.58 -10.20 -2.01
N ASN A 131 -6.19 -9.80 -3.22
CA ASN A 131 -6.42 -10.64 -4.38
C ASN A 131 -5.50 -11.89 -4.31
N ALA A 132 -5.97 -12.97 -4.91
CA ALA A 132 -5.26 -14.24 -4.90
C ALA A 132 -4.19 -14.36 -5.97
N ASP A 133 -3.93 -13.26 -6.70
CA ASP A 133 -3.09 -13.16 -7.90
C ASP A 133 -3.24 -14.38 -8.84
N THR A 134 -2.42 -15.40 -8.66
CA THR A 134 -2.36 -16.62 -9.48
C THR A 134 -3.20 -17.81 -8.97
N ALA A 135 -3.96 -17.68 -7.88
CA ALA A 135 -4.74 -18.80 -7.35
C ALA A 135 -5.89 -19.20 -8.29
N LEU A 136 -6.28 -20.48 -8.26
CA LEU A 136 -7.40 -20.98 -9.05
C LEU A 136 -8.72 -20.37 -8.56
N ALA A 137 -9.62 -20.11 -9.50
CA ALA A 137 -10.97 -19.64 -9.20
C ALA A 137 -11.69 -20.61 -8.23
N GLY A 138 -12.38 -20.05 -7.23
CA GLY A 138 -13.12 -20.82 -6.23
C GLY A 138 -12.30 -21.25 -5.00
N MET A 139 -11.04 -20.83 -4.89
CA MET A 139 -10.25 -21.02 -3.67
C MET A 139 -10.45 -19.88 -2.67
N VAL A 140 -10.39 -20.20 -1.37
CA VAL A 140 -10.49 -19.21 -0.29
C VAL A 140 -9.15 -19.07 0.45
N PRO A 141 -8.75 -17.84 0.84
CA PRO A 141 -7.57 -17.63 1.66
C PRO A 141 -7.81 -18.24 3.04
N THR A 142 -6.99 -19.21 3.41
CA THR A 142 -7.03 -19.88 4.71
C THR A 142 -5.74 -19.58 5.45
N ALA A 143 -5.85 -19.01 6.65
CA ALA A 143 -4.70 -18.84 7.53
C ALA A 143 -4.21 -20.22 7.99
N THR A 144 -2.94 -20.52 7.76
CA THR A 144 -2.37 -21.85 8.12
C THR A 144 -1.93 -21.93 9.58
N GLY A 145 -2.00 -20.82 10.33
CA GLY A 145 -1.58 -20.74 11.74
C GLY A 145 -0.07 -20.64 11.94
N GLU A 146 0.75 -20.87 10.90
CA GLU A 146 2.20 -20.71 10.95
C GLU A 146 2.60 -19.34 10.41
N ASN A 147 3.10 -18.46 11.28
CA ASN A 147 3.75 -17.19 10.92
C ASN A 147 2.94 -16.26 9.99
N GLY A 148 1.61 -16.31 10.05
CA GLY A 148 0.74 -15.47 9.23
C GLY A 148 0.72 -15.86 7.74
N GLN A 149 1.16 -17.07 7.39
CA GLN A 149 1.02 -17.57 6.03
C GLN A 149 -0.45 -17.81 5.67
N VAL A 150 -0.80 -17.47 4.44
CA VAL A 150 -2.11 -17.69 3.84
C VAL A 150 -1.94 -18.69 2.71
N GLU A 151 -2.75 -19.74 2.75
CA GLU A 151 -2.83 -20.74 1.67
C GLU A 151 -4.21 -20.68 1.04
N TYR A 152 -4.27 -20.73 -0.29
CA TYR A 152 -5.52 -20.81 -1.03
C TYR A 152 -5.94 -22.26 -1.15
N LYS A 153 -7.03 -22.64 -0.48
CA LYS A 153 -7.54 -24.01 -0.48
C LYS A 153 -8.84 -24.11 -1.24
N ALA A 154 -8.98 -25.20 -1.98
CA ALA A 154 -10.26 -25.62 -2.53
C ALA A 154 -11.17 -26.02 -1.37
N VAL A 155 -12.35 -25.42 -1.31
CA VAL A 155 -13.42 -25.84 -0.41
C VAL A 155 -14.45 -26.64 -1.21
N PRO A 156 -15.06 -27.70 -0.65
CA PRO A 156 -16.17 -28.36 -1.30
C PRO A 156 -17.29 -27.35 -1.58
N ARG A 157 -17.59 -27.12 -2.85
CA ARG A 157 -18.64 -26.18 -3.28
C ARG A 157 -19.91 -26.89 -3.69
N PHE A 158 -20.13 -28.11 -3.22
CA PHE A 158 -21.29 -28.91 -3.62
C PHE A 158 -22.10 -29.37 -2.41
N PHE A 159 -23.38 -29.63 -2.65
CA PHE A 159 -24.27 -30.27 -1.70
C PHE A 159 -25.22 -31.22 -2.43
N TYR A 160 -25.70 -32.24 -1.72
CA TYR A 160 -26.77 -33.09 -2.24
C TYR A 160 -28.09 -32.34 -2.20
N MET A 161 -28.88 -32.47 -3.26
CA MET A 161 -30.24 -31.96 -3.25
C MET A 161 -31.03 -32.57 -2.08
N PRO A 162 -31.86 -31.79 -1.37
CA PRO A 162 -32.80 -32.34 -0.40
C PRO A 162 -33.69 -33.42 -1.02
N SER A 163 -34.10 -34.37 -0.20
CA SER A 163 -34.90 -35.50 -0.68
C SER A 163 -36.15 -35.04 -1.42
N VAL A 164 -36.38 -35.61 -2.59
CA VAL A 164 -37.54 -35.35 -3.43
C VAL A 164 -38.17 -36.66 -3.88
N ILE A 165 -39.51 -36.70 -3.95
CA ILE A 165 -40.24 -37.93 -4.28
C ILE A 165 -40.70 -37.88 -5.74
N PHE A 166 -40.44 -38.94 -6.50
CA PHE A 166 -40.97 -39.14 -7.84
C PHE A 166 -42.08 -40.18 -7.79
N THR A 167 -43.29 -39.80 -8.19
CA THR A 167 -44.43 -40.71 -8.30
C THR A 167 -44.38 -41.42 -9.64
N THR A 168 -44.03 -42.70 -9.63
CA THR A 168 -43.81 -43.52 -10.84
C THR A 168 -44.95 -44.48 -11.14
N THR A 169 -46.14 -44.28 -10.56
CA THR A 169 -47.28 -45.20 -10.70
C THR A 169 -47.95 -45.12 -12.08
N THR A 170 -47.68 -44.05 -12.82
CA THR A 170 -48.22 -43.80 -14.16
C THR A 170 -47.06 -43.55 -15.12
N LEU A 171 -46.99 -44.33 -16.19
CA LEU A 171 -46.00 -44.13 -17.26
C LEU A 171 -46.31 -42.84 -18.01
N ALA A 172 -45.28 -42.05 -18.30
CA ALA A 172 -45.41 -40.79 -19.02
C ALA A 172 -44.05 -40.38 -19.61
N THR A 173 -44.07 -39.54 -20.64
CA THR A 173 -42.86 -39.06 -21.32
C THR A 173 -42.79 -37.53 -21.28
N GLY A 174 -41.58 -36.98 -21.33
CA GLY A 174 -41.32 -35.55 -21.37
C GLY A 174 -41.79 -34.79 -20.14
N LEU A 175 -41.85 -35.46 -18.98
CA LEU A 175 -42.22 -34.81 -17.72
C LEU A 175 -41.15 -33.81 -17.33
N LYS A 176 -41.58 -32.68 -16.76
CA LYS A 176 -40.70 -31.63 -16.26
C LYS A 176 -40.84 -31.48 -14.75
N ARG A 177 -39.72 -31.31 -14.07
CA ARG A 177 -39.67 -31.02 -12.63
C ARG A 177 -38.63 -29.95 -12.37
N ASP A 178 -39.04 -28.87 -11.73
CA ASP A 178 -38.17 -27.77 -11.37
C ASP A 178 -37.42 -28.12 -10.05
N LEU A 179 -36.20 -28.64 -10.19
CA LEU A 179 -35.40 -29.03 -9.03
C LEU A 179 -34.87 -27.80 -8.28
N TYR A 180 -34.66 -26.68 -8.98
CA TYR A 180 -34.27 -25.43 -8.35
C TYR A 180 -35.36 -24.95 -7.39
N GLN A 181 -36.61 -24.90 -7.85
CA GLN A 181 -37.74 -24.49 -7.02
C GLN A 181 -37.98 -25.48 -5.86
N ASP A 182 -37.84 -26.78 -6.08
CA ASP A 182 -37.92 -27.78 -5.00
C ASP A 182 -36.85 -27.54 -3.93
N TYR A 183 -35.63 -27.21 -4.34
CA TYR A 183 -34.54 -26.82 -3.44
C TYR A 183 -34.87 -25.56 -2.64
N VAL A 184 -35.32 -24.49 -3.31
CA VAL A 184 -35.69 -23.23 -2.65
C VAL A 184 -36.82 -23.47 -1.66
N ASN A 185 -37.85 -24.22 -2.05
CA ASN A 185 -38.97 -24.55 -1.17
C ASN A 185 -38.51 -25.30 0.08
N GLN A 186 -37.66 -26.31 -0.06
CA GLN A 186 -37.17 -27.06 1.10
C GLN A 186 -36.24 -26.23 1.99
N PHE A 187 -35.45 -25.32 1.43
CA PHE A 187 -34.51 -24.47 2.17
C PHE A 187 -35.15 -23.21 2.78
N THR A 188 -36.39 -22.91 2.42
CA THR A 188 -37.15 -21.75 2.94
C THR A 188 -38.49 -22.13 3.59
N GLY A 189 -38.82 -23.42 3.66
CA GLY A 189 -40.13 -23.84 4.17
C GLY A 189 -41.30 -23.43 3.26
N GLY A 190 -41.04 -23.35 1.96
CA GLY A 190 -42.02 -23.10 0.89
C GLY A 190 -42.08 -21.67 0.38
N ALA A 191 -41.52 -20.70 1.11
CA ALA A 191 -41.42 -19.32 0.65
C ALA A 191 -40.31 -18.57 1.41
N ALA A 192 -39.37 -17.96 0.68
CA ALA A 192 -38.30 -17.17 1.27
C ALA A 192 -38.85 -16.06 2.19
N GLY A 193 -38.36 -16.01 3.42
CA GLY A 193 -38.76 -15.04 4.44
C GLY A 193 -40.20 -15.17 4.96
N ALA A 194 -40.99 -16.10 4.44
CA ALA A 194 -42.36 -16.35 4.86
C ALA A 194 -42.49 -17.78 5.40
N ALA A 195 -42.78 -17.91 6.69
CA ALA A 195 -42.89 -19.22 7.30
C ALA A 195 -44.02 -20.04 6.68
N ASN A 196 -43.68 -21.26 6.24
CA ASN A 196 -44.60 -22.39 6.07
C ASN A 196 -45.61 -22.25 4.92
N SER A 197 -45.17 -21.77 3.76
CA SER A 197 -45.99 -21.88 2.55
C SER A 197 -46.11 -23.34 2.11
N THR A 198 -47.27 -23.72 1.58
CA THR A 198 -47.49 -25.10 1.13
C THR A 198 -46.81 -25.34 -0.21
N TYR A 199 -46.05 -26.42 -0.31
CA TYR A 199 -45.45 -26.91 -1.55
C TYR A 199 -45.58 -28.43 -1.66
N PHE A 200 -45.49 -28.97 -2.88
CA PHE A 200 -45.59 -30.41 -3.10
C PHE A 200 -44.20 -31.05 -3.05
N ILE A 201 -44.03 -32.07 -2.21
CA ILE A 201 -42.75 -32.80 -2.10
C ILE A 201 -42.63 -33.96 -3.10
N SER A 202 -43.76 -34.35 -3.71
CA SER A 202 -43.85 -35.45 -4.66
C SER A 202 -44.38 -34.97 -6.01
N HIS A 203 -43.77 -35.39 -7.10
CA HIS A 203 -44.21 -35.06 -8.46
C HIS A 203 -44.23 -36.31 -9.34
N GLY A 204 -45.19 -36.40 -10.25
CA GLY A 204 -45.26 -37.46 -11.27
C GLY A 204 -46.10 -37.03 -12.46
N ALA A 205 -46.62 -37.99 -13.22
CA ALA A 205 -47.40 -37.71 -14.43
C ALA A 205 -48.64 -36.81 -14.19
N ALA A 206 -49.24 -36.89 -13.00
CA ALA A 206 -50.39 -36.07 -12.62
C ALA A 206 -50.01 -34.69 -12.01
N GLY A 207 -48.73 -34.32 -12.02
CA GLY A 207 -48.22 -33.10 -11.40
C GLY A 207 -47.82 -33.29 -9.92
N GLY A 208 -47.86 -32.19 -9.18
CA GLY A 208 -47.53 -32.15 -7.75
C GLY A 208 -48.54 -32.89 -6.88
N SER A 209 -48.03 -33.64 -5.91
CA SER A 209 -48.76 -34.45 -4.95
C SER A 209 -48.07 -34.37 -3.58
N MET A 210 -48.78 -34.82 -2.52
CA MET A 210 -48.31 -34.72 -1.12
C MET A 210 -47.95 -33.27 -0.73
N PRO A 211 -48.96 -32.41 -0.48
CA PRO A 211 -48.70 -31.05 -0.01
C PRO A 211 -48.04 -31.10 1.37
N TYR A 212 -46.97 -30.34 1.54
CA TYR A 212 -46.27 -30.17 2.80
C TYR A 212 -46.40 -28.73 3.27
N SER A 213 -46.88 -28.57 4.51
CA SER A 213 -47.07 -27.27 5.18
C SER A 213 -46.36 -27.20 6.54
N GLY A 214 -45.54 -28.21 6.86
CA GLY A 214 -44.80 -28.26 8.13
C GLY A 214 -43.62 -27.29 8.21
N GLY A 215 -43.19 -26.74 7.07
CA GLY A 215 -42.13 -25.75 6.95
C GLY A 215 -40.77 -26.20 7.47
N LEU A 216 -39.96 -25.26 7.94
CA LEU A 216 -38.62 -25.51 8.47
C LEU A 216 -38.59 -25.42 9.99
N ILE A 217 -38.01 -26.44 10.61
CA ILE A 217 -37.76 -26.46 12.05
C ILE A 217 -36.28 -26.14 12.31
N LYS A 218 -36.03 -25.05 13.02
CA LYS A 218 -34.68 -24.59 13.39
C LYS A 218 -34.45 -24.66 14.90
N ASN A 219 -33.20 -24.70 15.32
CA ASN A 219 -32.84 -24.58 16.73
C ASN A 219 -33.07 -23.13 17.23
N PRO A 220 -33.27 -22.91 18.55
CA PRO A 220 -33.59 -21.58 19.09
C PRO A 220 -32.57 -20.49 18.79
N GLY A 221 -31.29 -20.84 18.58
CA GLY A 221 -30.21 -19.88 18.33
C GLY A 221 -30.04 -19.48 16.86
N ALA A 222 -30.80 -20.05 15.92
CA ALA A 222 -30.66 -19.72 14.51
C ALA A 222 -31.24 -18.32 14.19
N ALA A 223 -30.38 -17.41 13.73
CA ALA A 223 -30.75 -16.03 13.41
C ALA A 223 -31.72 -15.92 12.23
N SER A 224 -31.53 -16.72 11.19
CA SER A 224 -32.41 -16.78 10.01
C SER A 224 -33.53 -17.81 10.20
N PRO A 225 -34.76 -17.58 9.70
CA PRO A 225 -35.75 -18.64 9.55
C PRO A 225 -35.40 -19.65 8.44
N ASP A 226 -34.58 -19.23 7.48
CA ASP A 226 -34.27 -19.99 6.26
C ASP A 226 -32.81 -20.47 6.24
N ILE A 227 -32.58 -21.57 5.53
CA ILE A 227 -31.24 -21.98 5.09
C ILE A 227 -30.86 -21.11 3.88
N VAL A 228 -29.60 -20.69 3.81
CA VAL A 228 -29.10 -19.86 2.70
C VAL A 228 -29.34 -20.57 1.37
N THR A 229 -29.94 -19.84 0.43
CA THR A 229 -30.13 -20.29 -0.95
C THR A 229 -29.21 -19.55 -1.92
N TYR A 230 -28.90 -20.19 -3.05
CA TYR A 230 -28.16 -19.61 -4.17
C TYR A 230 -29.11 -19.46 -5.36
N ASP A 231 -28.90 -18.44 -6.19
CA ASP A 231 -29.66 -18.27 -7.42
C ASP A 231 -29.31 -19.37 -8.43
N LYS A 232 -30.25 -19.72 -9.31
CA LYS A 232 -30.06 -20.77 -10.33
C LYS A 232 -28.80 -20.59 -11.19
N ASN A 233 -28.43 -19.34 -11.50
CA ASN A 233 -27.24 -19.02 -12.29
C ASN A 233 -25.92 -19.12 -11.50
N GLN A 234 -25.98 -19.31 -10.17
CA GLN A 234 -24.83 -19.54 -9.29
C GLN A 234 -24.56 -21.03 -9.07
N MET A 235 -25.27 -21.91 -9.78
CA MET A 235 -25.14 -23.36 -9.60
C MET A 235 -25.02 -24.09 -10.92
N ASP A 236 -24.45 -25.30 -10.84
CA ASP A 236 -24.51 -26.35 -11.84
C ASP A 236 -25.22 -27.57 -11.23
N TYR A 237 -25.98 -28.28 -12.04
CA TYR A 237 -26.83 -29.40 -11.62
C TYR A 237 -26.34 -30.72 -12.20
N TYR A 238 -26.11 -31.71 -11.36
CA TYR A 238 -25.61 -33.02 -11.77
C TYR A 238 -26.51 -34.14 -11.26
N ILE A 239 -26.78 -35.11 -12.12
CA ILE A 239 -27.43 -36.37 -11.75
C ILE A 239 -26.34 -37.43 -11.81
N THR A 240 -25.87 -37.85 -10.64
CA THR A 240 -24.75 -38.78 -10.54
C THR A 240 -25.20 -40.25 -10.61
N TYR A 241 -26.49 -40.50 -10.40
CA TYR A 241 -27.11 -41.81 -10.52
C TYR A 241 -28.63 -41.69 -10.67
N TYR A 242 -29.25 -42.59 -11.44
CA TYR A 242 -30.69 -42.84 -11.42
C TYR A 242 -30.99 -44.28 -11.84
N ASP A 243 -32.15 -44.80 -11.43
CA ASP A 243 -32.62 -46.13 -11.82
C ASP A 243 -33.15 -46.14 -13.27
N THR A 244 -32.33 -46.64 -14.18
CA THR A 244 -32.64 -46.73 -15.61
C THR A 244 -33.76 -47.71 -15.97
N SER A 245 -34.22 -48.55 -15.04
CA SER A 245 -35.39 -49.41 -15.25
C SER A 245 -36.72 -48.68 -15.01
N VAL A 246 -36.66 -47.54 -14.33
CA VAL A 246 -37.82 -46.75 -13.90
C VAL A 246 -37.88 -45.43 -14.66
N LEU A 247 -36.73 -44.82 -14.91
CA LEU A 247 -36.61 -43.51 -15.55
C LEU A 247 -35.76 -43.59 -16.82
N ALA A 248 -36.14 -42.83 -17.83
CA ALA A 248 -35.39 -42.68 -19.08
C ALA A 248 -35.35 -41.22 -19.54
N ASN A 249 -34.51 -40.94 -20.54
CA ASN A 249 -34.40 -39.61 -21.16
C ASN A 249 -34.15 -38.47 -20.15
N VAL A 250 -33.40 -38.78 -19.10
CA VAL A 250 -33.11 -37.87 -18.01
C VAL A 250 -32.13 -36.78 -18.47
N GLN A 251 -32.57 -35.53 -18.45
CA GLN A 251 -31.80 -34.34 -18.83
C GLN A 251 -32.09 -33.20 -17.86
N ILE A 252 -31.13 -32.32 -17.61
CA ILE A 252 -31.31 -31.13 -16.79
C ILE A 252 -30.75 -29.91 -17.52
N ASP A 253 -31.46 -28.80 -17.46
CA ASP A 253 -31.04 -27.53 -18.07
C ASP A 253 -30.39 -26.58 -17.06
N ASP A 254 -29.90 -25.44 -17.56
CA ASP A 254 -29.21 -24.40 -16.77
C ASP A 254 -30.13 -23.70 -15.74
N ASP A 255 -31.45 -23.87 -15.88
CA ASP A 255 -32.43 -23.35 -14.93
C ASP A 255 -32.77 -24.36 -13.82
N GLY A 256 -32.17 -25.56 -13.85
CA GLY A 256 -32.43 -26.63 -12.90
C GLY A 256 -33.71 -27.41 -13.19
N ILE A 257 -34.26 -27.34 -14.40
CA ILE A 257 -35.46 -28.08 -14.80
C ILE A 257 -35.04 -29.45 -15.33
N LEU A 258 -35.43 -30.49 -14.59
CA LEU A 258 -35.27 -31.88 -14.96
C LEU A 258 -36.35 -32.28 -15.96
N THR A 259 -35.94 -32.79 -17.12
CA THR A 259 -36.80 -33.51 -18.07
C THR A 259 -36.57 -35.01 -17.94
N TYR A 260 -37.63 -35.81 -17.87
CA TYR A 260 -37.54 -37.26 -17.70
C TYR A 260 -38.79 -38.00 -18.18
N ASP A 261 -38.62 -39.29 -18.44
CA ASP A 261 -39.71 -40.23 -18.70
C ASP A 261 -39.84 -41.20 -17.52
N ILE A 262 -41.08 -41.63 -17.24
CA ILE A 262 -41.38 -42.75 -16.34
C ILE A 262 -41.70 -43.96 -17.22
N ILE A 263 -40.80 -44.94 -17.23
CA ILE A 263 -40.89 -46.15 -18.07
C ILE A 263 -41.16 -47.43 -17.26
N GLY A 264 -41.11 -47.34 -15.94
CA GLY A 264 -41.39 -48.45 -15.03
C GLY A 264 -41.85 -47.97 -13.66
N SER A 265 -42.25 -48.92 -12.81
CA SER A 265 -42.64 -48.64 -11.43
C SER A 265 -41.44 -48.78 -10.49
N ALA A 266 -41.20 -47.75 -9.67
CA ALA A 266 -40.17 -47.77 -8.64
C ALA A 266 -40.37 -48.90 -7.63
N THR A 267 -39.24 -49.45 -7.16
CA THR A 267 -39.18 -50.40 -6.05
C THR A 267 -38.63 -49.72 -4.80
N VAL A 268 -38.57 -50.44 -3.68
CA VAL A 268 -38.00 -49.93 -2.42
C VAL A 268 -36.51 -49.58 -2.50
N THR A 269 -35.81 -50.01 -3.56
CA THR A 269 -34.39 -49.71 -3.80
C THR A 269 -34.16 -48.70 -4.94
N THR A 270 -35.23 -48.13 -5.51
CA THR A 270 -35.14 -47.15 -6.59
C THR A 270 -34.85 -45.77 -6.01
N TYR A 271 -33.78 -45.11 -6.48
CA TYR A 271 -33.42 -43.74 -6.10
C TYR A 271 -32.68 -43.01 -7.22
N MET A 272 -32.54 -41.70 -7.06
CA MET A 272 -31.74 -40.81 -7.90
C MET A 272 -30.82 -39.98 -7.02
N ASN A 273 -29.55 -39.84 -7.40
CA ASN A 273 -28.61 -38.96 -6.74
C ASN A 273 -28.46 -37.68 -7.53
N ILE A 274 -28.71 -36.55 -6.86
CA ILE A 274 -28.66 -35.22 -7.45
C ILE A 274 -27.71 -34.36 -6.62
N VAL A 275 -26.74 -33.74 -7.29
CA VAL A 275 -25.69 -32.92 -6.68
C VAL A 275 -25.73 -31.53 -7.30
N PHE A 276 -25.79 -30.51 -6.46
CA PHE A 276 -25.72 -29.11 -6.86
C PHE A 276 -24.30 -28.60 -6.57
N VAL A 277 -23.67 -27.94 -7.53
CA VAL A 277 -22.30 -27.39 -7.42
C VAL A 277 -22.38 -25.87 -7.55
N ILE A 278 -21.88 -25.13 -6.57
CA ILE A 278 -21.90 -23.67 -6.49
C ILE A 278 -20.72 -23.09 -7.31
N LYS A 279 -21.02 -22.13 -8.18
CA LYS A 279 -20.10 -21.42 -9.08
C LYS A 279 -19.28 -20.34 -8.39
#